data_AF-A0A416KK64-F1
#
_entry.id   AF-A0A416KK64-F1
#
_cell.length_a   1.000
_cell.length_b   1.000
_cell.length_c   1.000
_cell.angle_alpha   90.00
_cell.angle_beta   90.00
_cell.angle_gamma   90.00
#
_symmetry.space_group_name_H-M   'P 1'
#
loop_
_entity.id
_entity.type
_entity.pdbx_description
1 polymer ?
#
loop_
_entity_poly.entity_id
_entity_poly.type
_entity_poly.pdbx_seq_one_letter_code
_entity_poly.pdbx_strand_id
1 'polypeptide(L)'
;MKGERAKLSKKNPYYIPAERYYELKHFCRQYDDWKKALNYIDGWQLSPSDISGILKGDPPESQTERQALARVYYSSHIDILEGCMRQFDSAVGPYLLRGVTEGLGYDALRANGCPCCRELYYEYYRYFFWLLSKERG
;
A
#
# COMPACT_ATOMS: atom_id res chain seq x y z
N MET A 1 9.02 4.53 -21.03
CA MET A 1 9.11 3.28 -20.23
C MET A 1 10.01 3.53 -19.03
N LYS A 2 9.45 3.72 -17.83
CA LYS A 2 10.24 3.88 -16.59
C LYS A 2 10.71 2.48 -16.15
N GLY A 3 12.03 2.28 -16.13
CA GLY A 3 12.67 0.96 -16.04
C GLY A 3 12.18 0.09 -14.90
N GLU A 4 12.05 -1.21 -15.18
CA GLU A 4 11.99 -2.24 -14.16
C GLU A 4 13.16 -2.04 -13.18
N ARG A 5 12.87 -2.03 -11.88
CA ARG A 5 13.93 -2.03 -10.87
C ARG A 5 14.68 -3.35 -10.97
N ALA A 6 16.01 -3.29 -10.89
CA ALA A 6 16.86 -4.47 -10.93
C ALA A 6 16.36 -5.54 -9.93
N LYS A 7 16.17 -6.77 -10.42
CA LYS A 7 15.75 -7.91 -9.59
C LYS A 7 16.78 -8.11 -8.47
N LEU A 8 16.32 -8.18 -7.22
CA LEU A 8 17.21 -8.44 -6.09
C LEU A 8 17.83 -9.82 -6.20
N SER A 9 19.10 -9.92 -5.82
CA SER A 9 19.77 -11.21 -5.66
C SER A 9 19.04 -12.05 -4.60
N LYS A 10 18.95 -13.37 -4.82
CA LYS A 10 18.41 -14.32 -3.84
C LYS A 10 19.18 -14.33 -2.51
N LYS A 11 20.42 -13.81 -2.50
CA LYS A 11 21.23 -13.68 -1.29
C LYS A 11 20.87 -12.45 -0.45
N ASN A 12 20.05 -11.52 -0.98
CA ASN A 12 19.61 -10.36 -0.22
C ASN A 12 18.65 -10.81 0.90
N PRO A 13 18.81 -10.34 2.15
CA PRO A 13 17.93 -10.73 3.27
C PRO A 13 16.46 -10.36 3.04
N TYR A 14 16.19 -9.35 2.22
CA TYR A 14 14.85 -8.87 1.88
C TYR A 14 14.37 -9.37 0.51
N TYR A 15 14.95 -10.48 0.02
CA TYR A 15 14.53 -11.07 -1.24
C TYR A 15 13.07 -11.55 -1.17
N ILE A 16 12.28 -11.17 -2.18
CA ILE A 16 10.96 -11.73 -2.48
C ILE A 16 10.89 -12.05 -3.99
N PRO A 17 10.06 -13.03 -4.40
CA PRO A 17 9.84 -13.31 -5.82
C PRO A 17 9.35 -12.07 -6.58
N ALA A 18 9.70 -11.96 -7.86
CA ALA A 18 9.38 -10.79 -8.67
C ALA A 18 7.87 -10.56 -8.80
N GLU A 19 7.10 -11.63 -9.07
CA GLU A 19 5.64 -11.55 -9.14
C GLU A 19 5.02 -11.10 -7.81
N ARG A 20 5.54 -11.61 -6.69
CA ARG A 20 5.11 -11.16 -5.35
C ARG A 20 5.41 -9.68 -5.14
N TYR A 21 6.58 -9.20 -5.54
CA TYR A 21 6.90 -7.77 -5.47
C TYR A 21 5.92 -6.93 -6.30
N TYR A 22 5.59 -7.35 -7.52
CA TYR A 22 4.64 -6.60 -8.36
C TYR A 22 3.23 -6.62 -7.78
N GLU A 23 2.75 -7.76 -7.30
CA GLU A 23 1.48 -7.88 -6.58
C GLU A 23 1.41 -6.87 -5.41
N LEU A 24 2.41 -6.88 -4.54
CA LEU A 24 2.47 -5.99 -3.38
C LEU A 24 2.63 -4.52 -3.78
N LYS A 25 3.35 -4.24 -4.87
CA LYS A 25 3.47 -2.89 -5.41
C LYS A 25 2.12 -2.38 -5.87
N HIS A 26 1.36 -3.18 -6.61
CA HIS A 26 0.00 -2.84 -7.06
C HIS A 26 -0.99 -2.75 -5.89
N PHE A 27 -0.82 -3.56 -4.86
CA PHE A 27 -1.55 -3.42 -3.60
C PHE A 27 -1.32 -2.04 -2.98
N CYS A 28 -0.06 -1.61 -2.81
CA CYS A 28 0.25 -0.30 -2.24
C CYS A 28 -0.29 0.88 -3.07
N ARG A 29 -0.45 0.72 -4.40
CA ARG A 29 -1.00 1.78 -5.27
C ARG A 29 -2.42 2.18 -4.91
N GLN A 30 -3.20 1.26 -4.36
CA GLN A 30 -4.62 1.47 -4.06
C GLN A 30 -4.84 2.18 -2.72
N TYR A 31 -3.79 2.43 -1.95
CA TYR A 31 -3.88 2.96 -0.59
C TYR A 31 -4.70 4.27 -0.49
N ASP A 32 -4.42 5.24 -1.37
CA ASP A 32 -5.15 6.51 -1.34
C ASP A 32 -6.61 6.35 -1.78
N ASP A 33 -6.89 5.40 -2.67
CA ASP A 33 -8.25 5.10 -3.11
C ASP A 33 -9.06 4.43 -1.99
N TRP A 34 -8.45 3.56 -1.19
CA TRP A 34 -9.10 2.99 0.01
C TRP A 34 -9.42 4.07 1.05
N LYS A 35 -8.52 5.03 1.28
CA LYS A 35 -8.79 6.15 2.20
C LYS A 35 -9.94 7.02 1.72
N LYS A 36 -9.94 7.37 0.43
CA LYS A 36 -11.04 8.12 -0.18
C LYS A 36 -12.35 7.35 -0.04
N ALA A 37 -12.33 6.06 -0.35
CA ALA A 37 -13.51 5.20 -0.24
C ALA A 37 -14.08 5.22 1.18
N LEU A 38 -13.26 5.01 2.22
CA LEU A 38 -13.70 5.11 3.62
C LEU A 38 -14.34 6.46 3.95
N ASN A 39 -13.73 7.57 3.53
CA ASN A 39 -14.30 8.91 3.72
C ASN A 39 -15.68 9.06 3.04
N TYR A 40 -15.89 8.47 1.86
CA TYR A 40 -17.19 8.46 1.18
C TYR A 40 -18.24 7.62 1.90
N ILE A 41 -17.84 6.48 2.51
CA ILE A 41 -18.75 5.66 3.32
C ILE A 41 -19.28 6.47 4.51
N ASP A 42 -18.39 7.18 5.20
CA ASP A 42 -18.75 7.97 6.37
C ASP A 42 -19.61 9.19 6.00
N GLY A 43 -19.50 9.67 4.76
CA GLY A 43 -20.38 10.67 4.17
C GLY A 43 -21.75 10.15 3.69
N TRP A 44 -22.07 8.86 3.87
CA TRP A 44 -23.31 8.20 3.43
C TRP A 44 -23.55 8.16 1.91
N GLN A 45 -22.50 8.24 1.08
CA GLN A 45 -22.62 8.41 -0.37
C GLN A 45 -22.41 7.14 -1.22
N LEU A 46 -22.53 5.94 -0.64
CA LEU A 46 -22.23 4.70 -1.38
C LEU A 46 -23.33 4.29 -2.37
N SER A 47 -22.97 4.21 -3.65
CA SER A 47 -23.77 3.54 -4.68
C SER A 47 -23.53 2.03 -4.66
N PRO A 48 -24.53 1.19 -5.02
CA PRO A 48 -24.34 -0.25 -5.17
C PRO A 48 -23.18 -0.65 -6.10
N SER A 49 -22.87 0.19 -7.11
CA SER A 49 -21.74 -0.01 -8.03
C SER A 49 -20.39 0.00 -7.33
N ASP A 50 -20.24 0.77 -6.26
CA ASP A 50 -18.95 1.08 -5.64
C ASP A 50 -18.38 -0.12 -4.87
N ILE A 51 -19.22 -1.11 -4.60
CA ILE A 51 -18.92 -2.27 -3.75
C ILE A 51 -18.78 -3.56 -4.58
N SER A 52 -19.12 -3.51 -5.87
CA SER A 52 -19.06 -4.66 -6.79
C SER A 52 -17.65 -5.26 -6.96
N GLY A 53 -16.60 -4.45 -6.80
CA GLY A 53 -15.20 -4.91 -6.82
C GLY A 53 -14.68 -5.45 -5.48
N ILE A 54 -15.42 -5.24 -4.39
CA ILE A 54 -15.05 -5.64 -3.02
C ILE A 54 -15.67 -7.00 -2.68
N LEU A 55 -16.92 -7.20 -3.09
CA LEU A 55 -17.69 -8.39 -2.75
C LEU A 55 -17.58 -9.42 -3.87
N LYS A 56 -17.21 -10.65 -3.51
CA LYS A 56 -17.34 -11.79 -4.42
C LYS A 56 -18.77 -12.31 -4.35
N GLY A 57 -19.45 -12.33 -5.49
CA GLY A 57 -20.83 -12.80 -5.59
C GLY A 57 -21.85 -11.66 -5.52
N ASP A 58 -23.10 -12.01 -5.22
CA ASP A 58 -24.19 -11.04 -5.18
C ASP A 58 -24.03 -10.10 -3.98
N PRO A 59 -24.02 -8.77 -4.19
CA PRO A 59 -23.92 -7.83 -3.09
C PRO A 59 -25.19 -7.90 -2.22
N PRO A 60 -25.07 -7.78 -0.88
CA PRO A 60 -26.23 -7.79 0.01
C PRO A 60 -27.27 -6.76 -0.41
N GLU A 61 -28.55 -7.00 -0.17
CA GLU A 61 -29.59 -6.00 -0.47
C GLU A 61 -29.53 -4.80 0.49
N SER A 62 -29.12 -5.05 1.74
CA SER A 62 -29.04 -4.04 2.78
C SER A 62 -27.89 -3.06 2.54
N GLN A 63 -28.22 -1.77 2.48
CA GLN A 63 -27.22 -0.71 2.40
C GLN A 63 -26.29 -0.73 3.62
N THR A 64 -26.82 -0.93 4.83
CA THR A 64 -26.00 -0.99 6.06
C THR A 64 -24.98 -2.12 6.01
N GLU A 65 -25.39 -3.29 5.52
CA GLU A 65 -24.50 -4.45 5.38
C GLU A 65 -23.40 -4.21 4.35
N ARG A 66 -23.78 -3.65 3.20
CA ARG A 66 -22.85 -3.18 2.17
C ARG A 66 -21.79 -2.23 2.73
N GLN A 67 -22.22 -1.21 3.49
CA GLN A 67 -21.29 -0.26 4.11
C GLN A 67 -20.36 -0.95 5.11
N ALA A 68 -20.88 -1.85 5.95
CA ALA A 68 -20.08 -2.58 6.93
C ALA A 68 -18.99 -3.43 6.26
N LEU A 69 -19.33 -4.19 5.22
CA LEU A 69 -18.38 -5.01 4.48
C LEU A 69 -17.31 -4.17 3.78
N ALA A 70 -17.71 -3.06 3.15
CA ALA A 70 -16.77 -2.14 2.51
C ALA A 70 -15.82 -1.50 3.54
N ARG A 71 -16.32 -1.09 4.72
CA ARG A 71 -15.47 -0.58 5.82
C ARG A 71 -14.45 -1.62 6.25
N VAL A 72 -14.88 -2.85 6.51
CA VAL A 72 -13.99 -3.94 6.93
C VAL A 72 -12.91 -4.18 5.88
N TYR A 73 -13.29 -4.24 4.60
CA TYR A 73 -12.33 -4.45 3.51
C TYR A 73 -11.29 -3.33 3.43
N TYR A 74 -11.71 -2.07 3.31
CA TYR A 74 -10.77 -0.97 3.12
C TYR A 74 -9.91 -0.72 4.36
N SER A 75 -10.50 -0.78 5.56
CA SER A 75 -9.75 -0.61 6.81
C SER A 75 -8.70 -1.71 6.98
N SER A 76 -9.04 -2.98 6.75
CA SER A 76 -8.07 -4.08 6.90
C SER A 76 -6.88 -3.93 5.95
N HIS A 77 -7.11 -3.40 4.74
CA HIS A 77 -6.05 -3.19 3.76
C HIS A 77 -5.13 -2.03 4.14
N ILE A 78 -5.71 -0.93 4.65
CA ILE A 78 -4.99 0.22 5.20
C ILE A 78 -4.17 -0.21 6.43
N ASP A 79 -4.78 -0.95 7.35
CA ASP A 79 -4.17 -1.37 8.62
C ASP A 79 -2.92 -2.23 8.40
N ILE A 80 -2.93 -3.14 7.43
CA ILE A 80 -1.76 -3.95 7.08
C ILE A 80 -0.60 -3.05 6.62
N LEU A 81 -0.88 -2.09 5.74
CA LEU A 81 0.13 -1.18 5.21
C LEU A 81 0.68 -0.26 6.29
N GLU A 82 -0.20 0.37 7.07
CA GLU A 82 0.18 1.27 8.15
C GLU A 82 0.87 0.54 9.29
N GLY A 83 0.45 -0.69 9.60
CA GLY A 83 1.11 -1.58 10.55
C GLY A 83 2.56 -1.85 10.15
N CYS A 84 2.83 -2.11 8.87
CA CYS A 84 4.20 -2.21 8.36
C CYS A 84 4.97 -0.89 8.52
N MET A 85 4.33 0.26 8.28
CA MET A 85 4.96 1.58 8.38
C MET A 85 5.40 1.95 9.80
N ARG A 86 4.77 1.40 10.83
CA ARG A 86 5.17 1.62 12.24
C ARG A 86 6.58 1.12 12.57
N GLN A 87 7.17 0.28 11.72
CA GLN A 87 8.55 -0.21 11.88
C GLN A 87 9.62 0.80 11.44
N PHE A 88 9.22 1.92 10.85
CA PHE A 88 10.14 2.90 10.29
C PHE A 88 10.16 4.18 11.13
N ASP A 89 11.34 4.82 11.15
CA ASP A 89 11.54 6.10 11.82
C ASP A 89 10.55 7.16 11.32
N SER A 90 9.98 7.95 12.22
CA SER A 90 8.97 8.97 11.91
C SER A 90 9.43 10.04 10.92
N ALA A 91 10.74 10.29 10.81
CA ALA A 91 11.29 11.24 9.85
C ALA A 91 11.36 10.67 8.43
N VAL A 92 11.56 9.36 8.28
CA VAL A 92 11.71 8.70 6.96
C VAL A 92 10.40 8.05 6.49
N GLY A 93 9.60 7.54 7.43
CA GLY A 93 8.33 6.84 7.17
C GLY A 93 7.40 7.56 6.18
N PRO A 94 7.14 8.88 6.34
CA PRO A 94 6.30 9.62 5.39
C PRO A 94 6.84 9.59 3.95
N TYR A 95 8.16 9.69 3.76
CA TYR A 95 8.78 9.62 2.44
C TYR A 95 8.74 8.21 1.85
N LEU A 96 8.94 7.20 2.71
CA LEU A 96 8.82 5.80 2.31
C LEU A 96 7.39 5.48 1.86
N LEU A 97 6.38 5.92 2.61
CA LEU A 97 4.97 5.76 2.29
C LEU A 97 4.68 6.29 0.88
N ARG A 98 5.04 7.55 0.60
CA ARG A 98 4.91 8.14 -0.73
C ARG A 98 5.68 7.36 -1.79
N GLY A 99 6.87 6.89 -1.46
CA GLY A 99 7.67 6.04 -2.34
C GLY A 99 6.95 4.75 -2.78
N VAL A 100 6.29 4.08 -1.84
CA VAL A 100 5.63 2.78 -2.11
C VAL A 100 4.24 2.96 -2.74
N THR A 101 3.47 3.97 -2.31
CA THR A 101 2.10 4.26 -2.80
C THR A 101 2.10 5.09 -4.09
N GLU A 102 2.90 6.15 -4.18
CA GLU A 102 2.95 7.07 -5.34
C GLU A 102 4.05 6.71 -6.35
N GLY A 103 5.06 5.91 -5.96
CA GLY A 103 6.07 5.40 -6.91
C GLY A 103 7.12 6.41 -7.26
N LEU A 104 7.32 7.35 -6.36
CA LEU A 104 8.39 8.31 -6.42
C LEU A 104 9.73 7.58 -6.27
N GLY A 105 10.67 7.98 -7.13
CA GLY A 105 12.08 7.63 -6.96
C GLY A 105 12.72 8.51 -5.89
N TYR A 106 13.87 8.06 -5.38
CA TYR A 106 14.60 8.78 -4.34
C TYR A 106 14.89 10.25 -4.70
N ASP A 107 15.24 10.57 -5.95
CA ASP A 107 15.55 11.96 -6.33
C ASP A 107 14.37 12.91 -6.16
N ALA A 108 13.15 12.45 -6.47
CA ALA A 108 11.94 13.22 -6.23
C ALA A 108 11.68 13.40 -4.73
N LEU A 109 11.90 12.37 -3.91
CA LEU A 109 11.72 12.45 -2.46
C LEU A 109 12.77 13.36 -1.81
N ARG A 110 14.03 13.28 -2.26
CA ARG A 110 15.12 14.14 -1.82
C ARG A 110 14.84 15.61 -2.11
N ALA A 111 14.33 15.92 -3.30
CA ALA A 111 13.89 17.28 -3.64
C ALA A 111 12.78 17.80 -2.72
N ASN A 112 12.00 16.90 -2.11
CA ASN A 112 10.96 17.22 -1.12
C ASN A 112 11.46 17.12 0.34
N GLY A 113 12.77 17.08 0.56
CA GLY A 113 13.36 17.13 1.90
C GLY A 113 13.54 15.77 2.61
N CYS A 114 13.53 14.64 1.88
CA CYS A 114 13.80 13.33 2.49
C CYS A 114 15.11 13.37 3.29
N PRO A 115 15.10 13.06 4.60
CA PRO A 115 16.23 13.31 5.49
C PRO A 115 17.32 12.23 5.43
N CYS A 116 17.08 11.13 4.73
CA CYS A 116 18.02 10.00 4.63
C CYS A 116 18.72 9.94 3.27
N CYS A 117 19.86 9.25 3.23
CA CYS A 117 20.59 8.99 1.99
C CYS A 117 19.87 7.97 1.09
N ARG A 118 20.32 7.86 -0.15
CA ARG A 118 19.75 6.96 -1.17
C ARG A 118 19.82 5.50 -0.73
N GLU A 119 20.95 5.12 -0.15
CA GLU A 119 21.28 3.76 0.27
C GLU A 119 20.30 3.31 1.36
N LEU A 120 20.16 4.12 2.42
CA LEU A 120 19.25 3.86 3.53
C LEU A 120 17.79 3.84 3.06
N TYR A 121 17.39 4.80 2.22
CA TYR A 121 16.04 4.83 1.66
C TYR A 121 15.69 3.52 0.94
N TYR A 122 16.56 3.05 0.05
CA TYR A 122 16.28 1.81 -0.69
C TYR A 122 16.44 0.56 0.16
N GLU A 123 17.20 0.59 1.25
CA GLU A 123 17.18 -0.46 2.26
C GLU A 123 15.81 -0.57 2.92
N TYR A 124 15.28 0.53 3.44
CA TYR A 124 13.94 0.58 4.01
C TYR A 124 12.86 0.22 2.99
N TYR A 125 13.02 0.63 1.73
CA TYR A 125 12.11 0.27 0.66
C TYR A 125 12.03 -1.25 0.44
N ARG A 126 13.18 -1.93 0.41
CA ARG A 126 13.22 -3.40 0.27
C ARG A 126 12.68 -4.09 1.51
N TYR A 127 13.09 -3.62 2.70
CA TYR A 127 12.63 -4.15 3.96
C TYR A 127 11.11 -4.05 4.10
N PHE A 128 10.51 -2.92 3.69
CA PHE A 128 9.07 -2.73 3.67
C PHE A 128 8.34 -3.80 2.84
N PHE A 129 8.78 -4.04 1.60
CA PHE A 129 8.12 -5.05 0.75
C PHE A 129 8.32 -6.47 1.26
N TRP A 130 9.47 -6.75 1.87
CA TRP A 130 9.70 -8.03 2.54
C TRP A 130 8.76 -8.20 3.73
N LEU A 131 8.61 -7.18 4.59
CA LEU A 131 7.70 -7.19 5.73
C LEU A 131 6.24 -7.34 5.29
N LEU A 132 5.81 -6.52 4.33
CA LEU A 132 4.46 -6.59 3.77
C LEU A 132 4.16 -7.96 3.14
N SER A 133 5.16 -8.60 2.54
CA SER A 133 5.01 -9.96 2.02
C SER A 133 4.72 -10.98 3.12
N LYS A 134 5.27 -10.80 4.32
CA LYS A 134 5.03 -11.67 5.47
C LYS A 134 3.64 -11.45 6.06
N GLU A 135 3.25 -10.19 6.22
CA GLU A 135 1.93 -9.83 6.76
C GLU A 135 0.78 -10.30 5.85
N ARG A 136 0.97 -10.32 4.53
CA ARG A 136 -0.07 -10.69 3.56
C ARG A 136 -0.14 -12.18 3.19
N GLY A 137 0.77 -13.02 3.69
CA GLY A 137 0.86 -14.45 3.33
C GLY A 137 1.45 -14.66 1.93
#